data_AF-A0A953W5V9-F1
#
_entry.id   AF-A0A953W5V9-F1
#
_cell.length_a   1.000
_cell.length_b   1.000
_cell.length_c   1.000
_cell.angle_alpha   90.00
_cell.angle_beta   90.00
_cell.angle_gamma   90.00
#
_symmetry.space_group_name_H-M   'P 1'
#
loop_
_entity.id
_entity.type
_entity.pdbx_description
1 polymer ?
#
loop_
_entity_poly.entity_id
_entity_poly.type
_entity_poly.pdbx_seq_one_letter_code
_entity_poly.pdbx_strand_id
1 'polypeptide(L)'
;MSSLSLGLPEPLFGGPAPRLRAIPASEPFLDLLAEAMIAALKRDDDPFALADALVLLPNKRSRQGLIDAFARRLGGAALLPAIRPLGDPHADDDPDIWGADPINADVLPPIDKMRRRMQLASLIRRRDKAENGVDDPARAIALADELGKLLDSAATVEKVDWKKLPKLVEEIDLARHWANSAAFLDIIATFWPAHLKEQGVSDPAEHGAALRHALAARWKVEPPKRPIIIAGSTGSQATTRELMKVVSRLPKGVVVLPNIDVDLDNDSWRLIGDQHPQYALKHTLAALGVERHDVPMLKFEDEKGRARRVLMREAL
;
A
#
# COMPACT_ATOMS: atom_id res chain seq x y z
N MET A 1 -31.34 12.90 11.46
CA MET A 1 -30.55 12.37 10.33
C MET A 1 -31.13 11.01 10.00
N SER A 2 -31.75 10.85 8.82
CA SER A 2 -32.27 9.54 8.39
C SER A 2 -31.06 8.65 8.11
N SER A 3 -30.80 7.68 8.98
CA SER A 3 -29.78 6.67 8.75
C SER A 3 -30.13 5.88 7.50
N LEU A 4 -29.15 5.60 6.65
CA LEU A 4 -29.33 4.67 5.54
C LEU A 4 -29.64 3.26 6.06
N SER A 5 -29.98 2.34 5.16
CA SER A 5 -30.11 0.92 5.51
C SER A 5 -28.91 0.47 6.37
N LEU A 6 -29.20 -0.31 7.42
CA LEU A 6 -28.20 -0.82 8.38
C LEU A 6 -27.51 0.24 9.27
N GLY A 7 -28.04 1.47 9.38
CA GLY A 7 -27.55 2.44 10.36
C GLY A 7 -26.30 3.21 9.93
N LEU A 8 -25.92 3.14 8.65
CA LEU A 8 -24.77 3.88 8.12
C LEU A 8 -25.10 5.38 8.03
N PRO A 9 -24.21 6.27 8.49
CA PRO A 9 -24.41 7.72 8.40
C PRO A 9 -24.33 8.24 6.97
N GLU A 10 -23.51 7.61 6.13
CA GLU A 10 -23.23 8.02 4.75
C GLU A 10 -23.11 6.80 3.82
N PRO A 11 -23.53 6.90 2.54
CA PRO A 11 -23.44 5.77 1.62
C PRO A 11 -21.98 5.52 1.25
N LEU A 12 -21.61 4.28 0.93
CA LEU A 12 -20.22 3.93 0.59
C LEU A 12 -19.68 4.76 -0.59
N PHE A 13 -20.49 5.00 -1.62
CA PHE A 13 -20.12 5.79 -2.81
C PHE A 13 -20.72 7.20 -2.84
N GLY A 14 -21.23 7.70 -1.71
CA GLY A 14 -21.87 9.01 -1.64
C GLY A 14 -20.89 10.19 -1.70
N GLY A 15 -21.39 11.37 -2.09
CA GLY A 15 -20.64 12.63 -2.05
C GLY A 15 -19.73 12.88 -3.27
N PRO A 16 -19.16 14.09 -3.36
CA PRO A 16 -18.28 14.48 -4.48
C PRO A 16 -16.93 13.77 -4.43
N ALA A 17 -16.23 13.74 -5.57
CA ALA A 17 -14.82 13.35 -5.59
C ALA A 17 -13.94 14.43 -4.95
N PRO A 18 -12.83 14.08 -4.26
CA PRO A 18 -12.36 12.72 -3.96
C PRO A 18 -13.20 12.01 -2.88
N ARG A 19 -13.70 10.82 -3.20
CA ARG A 19 -14.51 9.98 -2.30
C ARG A 19 -13.63 9.20 -1.32
N LEU A 20 -13.63 9.68 -0.09
CA LEU A 20 -13.03 9.02 1.07
C LEU A 20 -14.10 8.58 2.06
N ARG A 21 -13.80 7.49 2.76
CA ARG A 21 -14.53 7.01 3.93
C ARG A 21 -13.54 6.55 4.99
N ALA A 22 -13.96 6.51 6.24
CA ALA A 22 -13.16 5.97 7.33
C ALA A 22 -13.95 4.95 8.13
N ILE A 23 -13.26 3.94 8.64
CA ILE A 23 -13.83 3.04 9.66
C ILE A 23 -13.10 3.32 10.98
N PRO A 24 -13.86 3.60 12.07
CA PRO A 24 -13.28 3.78 13.40
C PRO A 24 -12.47 2.55 13.86
N ALA A 25 -11.41 2.75 14.64
CA ALA A 25 -10.64 1.64 15.20
C ALA A 25 -11.40 0.81 16.25
N SER A 26 -12.50 1.34 16.78
CA SER A 26 -13.39 0.60 17.67
C SER A 26 -14.22 -0.46 16.97
N GLU A 27 -14.28 -0.45 15.64
CA GLU A 27 -15.14 -1.31 14.83
C GLU A 27 -14.35 -2.41 14.09
N PRO A 28 -14.96 -3.60 13.88
CA PRO A 28 -14.36 -4.66 13.08
C PRO A 28 -14.30 -4.25 11.60
N PHE A 29 -13.14 -3.74 11.17
CA PHE A 29 -12.94 -3.10 9.86
C PHE A 29 -13.53 -3.89 8.68
N LEU A 30 -13.22 -5.18 8.58
CA LEU A 30 -13.63 -6.00 7.43
C LEU A 30 -15.11 -6.36 7.47
N ASP A 31 -15.68 -6.59 8.66
CA ASP A 31 -17.11 -6.86 8.82
C ASP A 31 -17.96 -5.63 8.49
N LEU A 32 -17.52 -4.44 8.92
CA LEU A 32 -18.21 -3.19 8.60
C LEU A 32 -18.04 -2.82 7.11
N LEU A 33 -16.87 -3.08 6.52
CA LEU A 33 -16.67 -2.91 5.08
C LEU A 33 -17.60 -3.81 4.26
N ALA A 34 -17.69 -5.10 4.62
CA ALA A 34 -18.59 -6.05 3.96
C ALA A 34 -20.05 -5.59 4.07
N GLU A 35 -20.47 -5.12 5.25
CA GLU A 35 -21.80 -4.57 5.49
C GLU A 35 -22.10 -3.36 4.61
N ALA A 36 -21.18 -2.38 4.56
CA ALA A 36 -21.32 -1.19 3.72
C ALA A 36 -21.36 -1.53 2.23
N MET A 37 -20.59 -2.53 1.79
CA MET A 37 -20.61 -3.00 0.40
C MET A 37 -21.91 -3.71 0.06
N ILE A 38 -22.41 -4.59 0.92
CA ILE A 38 -23.70 -5.27 0.72
C ILE A 38 -24.81 -4.23 0.62
N ALA A 39 -24.86 -3.25 1.54
CA ALA A 39 -25.87 -2.19 1.53
C ALA A 39 -25.83 -1.33 0.26
N ALA A 40 -24.63 -1.10 -0.29
CA ALA A 40 -24.43 -0.22 -1.44
C ALA A 40 -24.58 -0.92 -2.81
N LEU A 41 -24.27 -2.21 -2.90
CA LEU A 41 -24.08 -2.91 -4.17
C LEU A 41 -25.01 -4.11 -4.35
N LYS A 42 -25.49 -4.75 -3.28
CA LYS A 42 -26.41 -5.88 -3.42
C LYS A 42 -27.74 -5.36 -3.96
N ARG A 43 -28.25 -6.02 -4.99
CA ARG A 43 -29.52 -5.70 -5.64
C ARG A 43 -30.33 -6.97 -5.84
N ASP A 44 -31.62 -6.90 -5.53
CA ASP A 44 -32.51 -8.06 -5.72
C ASP A 44 -32.84 -8.28 -7.21
N ASP A 45 -32.78 -7.23 -8.03
CA ASP A 45 -32.98 -7.26 -9.48
C ASP A 45 -31.72 -7.59 -10.29
N ASP A 46 -30.54 -7.56 -9.65
CA ASP A 46 -29.24 -7.87 -10.27
C ASP A 46 -28.34 -8.65 -9.28
N PRO A 47 -28.31 -9.99 -9.35
CA PRO A 47 -27.50 -10.81 -8.46
C PRO A 47 -25.99 -10.66 -8.68
N PHE A 48 -25.55 -10.03 -9.78
CA PHE A 48 -24.14 -9.82 -10.10
C PHE A 48 -23.61 -8.46 -9.64
N ALA A 49 -24.48 -7.52 -9.24
CA ALA A 49 -24.10 -6.16 -8.90
C ALA A 49 -23.01 -6.05 -7.79
N LEU A 50 -23.02 -6.95 -6.80
CA LEU A 50 -21.95 -7.04 -5.80
C LEU A 50 -20.68 -7.67 -6.37
N ALA A 51 -20.81 -8.71 -7.19
CA ALA A 51 -19.69 -9.44 -7.79
C ALA A 51 -18.90 -8.61 -8.82
N ASP A 52 -19.56 -7.63 -9.44
CA ASP A 52 -18.93 -6.70 -10.38
C ASP A 52 -17.87 -5.80 -9.74
N ALA A 53 -17.88 -5.62 -8.42
CA ALA A 53 -16.92 -4.75 -7.76
C ALA A 53 -15.50 -5.35 -7.70
N LEU A 54 -14.49 -4.48 -7.78
CA LEU A 54 -13.10 -4.81 -7.48
C LEU A 54 -12.69 -4.17 -6.15
N VAL A 55 -12.24 -4.98 -5.21
CA VAL A 55 -11.75 -4.55 -3.90
C VAL A 55 -10.26 -4.80 -3.80
N LEU A 56 -9.53 -3.72 -3.53
CA LEU A 56 -8.09 -3.70 -3.36
C LEU A 56 -7.76 -3.53 -1.87
N LEU A 57 -7.09 -4.54 -1.29
CA LEU A 57 -6.77 -4.61 0.14
C LEU A 57 -5.26 -4.59 0.37
N PRO A 58 -4.77 -4.33 1.59
CA PRO A 58 -3.33 -4.18 1.82
C PRO A 58 -2.55 -5.48 1.58
N ASN A 59 -3.14 -6.63 1.95
CA ASN A 59 -2.44 -7.92 1.92
C ASN A 59 -3.43 -9.11 1.79
N LYS A 60 -2.87 -10.32 1.62
CA LYS A 60 -3.61 -11.59 1.50
C LYS A 60 -4.46 -11.91 2.74
N ARG A 61 -3.99 -11.54 3.93
CA ARG A 61 -4.72 -11.78 5.19
C ARG A 61 -6.01 -10.95 5.24
N SER A 62 -5.95 -9.68 4.85
CA SER A 62 -7.13 -8.83 4.73
C SER A 62 -8.10 -9.36 3.66
N ARG A 63 -7.59 -9.86 2.52
CA ARG A 63 -8.40 -10.55 1.51
C ARG A 63 -9.17 -11.72 2.10
N GLN A 64 -8.49 -12.63 2.79
CA GLN A 64 -9.16 -13.78 3.41
C GLN A 64 -10.19 -13.31 4.45
N GLY A 65 -9.84 -12.35 5.30
CA GLY A 65 -10.77 -11.83 6.29
C GLY A 65 -12.02 -11.16 5.68
N LEU A 66 -11.91 -10.52 4.52
CA LEU A 66 -13.07 -9.94 3.83
C LEU A 66 -13.96 -11.03 3.22
N ILE A 67 -13.36 -12.10 2.67
CA ILE A 67 -14.11 -13.28 2.19
C ILE A 67 -14.92 -13.88 3.34
N ASP A 68 -14.28 -14.09 4.49
CA ASP A 68 -14.94 -14.65 5.68
C ASP A 68 -16.07 -13.73 6.19
N ALA A 69 -15.85 -12.41 6.16
CA ALA A 69 -16.86 -11.41 6.52
C ALA A 69 -18.08 -11.47 5.59
N PHE A 70 -17.88 -11.58 4.26
CA PHE A 70 -18.99 -11.79 3.33
C PHE A 70 -19.73 -13.09 3.59
N ALA A 71 -19.00 -14.19 3.83
CA ALA A 71 -19.60 -15.51 4.09
C ALA A 71 -20.51 -15.49 5.32
N ARG A 72 -20.08 -14.84 6.41
CA ARG A 72 -20.89 -14.66 7.62
C ARG A 72 -22.17 -13.84 7.39
N ARG A 73 -22.12 -12.84 6.50
CA ARG A 73 -23.20 -11.86 6.32
C ARG A 73 -24.23 -12.25 5.25
N LEU A 74 -23.78 -12.83 4.13
CA LEU A 74 -24.66 -13.19 3.04
C LEU A 74 -25.39 -14.52 3.29
N GLY A 75 -24.70 -15.47 3.95
CA GLY A 75 -25.19 -16.83 4.11
C GLY A 75 -25.30 -17.59 2.77
N GLY A 76 -25.14 -18.91 2.80
CA GLY A 76 -25.26 -19.74 1.61
C GLY A 76 -24.18 -19.47 0.54
N ALA A 77 -24.50 -19.81 -0.72
CA ALA A 77 -23.60 -19.58 -1.85
C ALA A 77 -23.81 -18.17 -2.42
N ALA A 78 -22.74 -17.38 -2.49
CA ALA A 78 -22.76 -16.03 -3.04
C ALA A 78 -21.58 -15.82 -3.99
N LEU A 79 -21.82 -15.05 -5.06
CA LEU A 79 -20.76 -14.54 -5.91
C LEU A 79 -20.15 -13.31 -5.24
N LEU A 80 -18.87 -13.41 -4.88
CA LEU A 80 -18.14 -12.35 -4.21
C LEU A 80 -17.52 -11.39 -5.23
N PRO A 81 -17.26 -10.13 -4.85
CA PRO A 81 -16.44 -9.23 -5.66
C PRO A 81 -15.06 -9.82 -5.93
N ALA A 82 -14.40 -9.32 -6.96
CA ALA A 82 -12.98 -9.59 -7.14
C ALA A 82 -12.20 -8.92 -6.00
N ILE A 83 -11.59 -9.70 -5.11
CA ILE A 83 -10.80 -9.19 -3.97
C ILE A 83 -9.32 -9.46 -4.22
N ARG A 84 -8.51 -8.40 -4.26
CA ARG A 84 -7.11 -8.46 -4.68
C ARG A 84 -6.21 -7.68 -3.69
N PRO A 85 -5.04 -8.23 -3.32
CA PRO A 85 -4.06 -7.48 -2.53
C PRO A 85 -3.33 -6.43 -3.38
N LEU A 86 -3.02 -5.28 -2.80
CA LEU A 86 -2.35 -4.14 -3.45
C LEU A 86 -0.84 -4.33 -3.61
N GLY A 87 -0.20 -5.07 -2.72
CA GLY A 87 1.26 -5.19 -2.70
C GLY A 87 1.72 -6.04 -1.54
N ASP A 88 1.78 -7.35 -1.77
CA ASP A 88 2.68 -8.20 -1.01
C ASP A 88 3.92 -8.41 -1.90
N PRO A 89 5.05 -7.72 -1.64
CA PRO A 89 6.28 -7.87 -2.43
C PRO A 89 6.88 -9.28 -2.36
N HIS A 90 6.32 -10.17 -1.52
CA HIS A 90 6.68 -11.59 -1.44
C HIS A 90 5.60 -12.50 -2.00
N ALA A 91 4.41 -12.00 -2.31
CA ALA A 91 3.44 -12.77 -3.05
C ALA A 91 3.99 -13.05 -4.43
N ASP A 92 3.87 -14.28 -4.88
CA ASP A 92 3.96 -14.57 -6.29
C ASP A 92 2.91 -13.67 -6.97
N ASP A 93 3.41 -12.65 -7.66
CA ASP A 93 2.62 -11.67 -8.39
C ASP A 93 1.93 -12.46 -9.51
N ASP A 94 0.76 -13.00 -9.20
CA ASP A 94 -0.16 -13.52 -10.19
C ASP A 94 -0.43 -12.38 -11.18
N PRO A 95 0.02 -12.47 -12.45
CA PRO A 95 -0.17 -11.42 -13.44
C PRO A 95 -1.65 -11.05 -13.62
N ASP A 96 -2.57 -11.95 -13.21
CA ASP A 96 -4.01 -11.79 -13.27
C ASP A 96 -4.60 -11.03 -12.06
N ILE A 97 -3.76 -10.48 -11.16
CA ILE A 97 -4.20 -9.67 -9.99
C ILE A 97 -5.11 -8.50 -10.40
N TRP A 98 -4.97 -7.97 -11.62
CA TRP A 98 -5.70 -6.77 -12.07
C TRP A 98 -6.87 -7.07 -13.02
N GLY A 99 -7.19 -8.35 -13.26
CA GLY A 99 -8.31 -8.83 -14.07
C GLY A 99 -7.89 -9.32 -15.46
N ALA A 100 -8.88 -9.79 -16.24
CA ALA A 100 -8.70 -10.30 -17.60
C ALA A 100 -8.35 -9.22 -18.65
N ASP A 101 -8.30 -7.95 -18.25
CA ASP A 101 -7.83 -6.85 -19.10
C ASP A 101 -6.33 -6.67 -18.87
N PRO A 102 -5.45 -7.34 -19.66
CA PRO A 102 -4.02 -7.21 -19.51
C PRO A 102 -3.65 -5.74 -19.42
N ILE A 103 -2.91 -5.37 -18.37
CA ILE A 103 -2.23 -4.09 -18.36
C ILE A 103 -1.17 -4.20 -19.46
N ASN A 104 -1.52 -3.77 -20.68
CA ASN A 104 -0.58 -3.59 -21.80
C ASN A 104 0.35 -2.42 -21.49
N ALA A 105 1.14 -2.57 -20.42
CA ALA A 105 2.21 -1.66 -20.08
C ALA A 105 3.53 -2.39 -20.34
N ASP A 106 4.51 -1.64 -20.82
CA ASP A 106 5.89 -2.08 -20.98
C ASP A 106 6.56 -2.20 -19.59
N VAL A 107 6.00 -3.07 -18.74
CA VAL A 107 6.47 -3.34 -17.39
C VAL A 107 7.30 -4.61 -17.43
N LEU A 108 8.58 -4.50 -17.07
CA LEU A 108 9.48 -5.64 -17.03
C LEU A 108 9.02 -6.65 -15.97
N PRO A 109 9.03 -7.96 -16.27
CA PRO A 109 8.70 -9.00 -15.30
C PRO A 109 9.68 -9.00 -14.12
N PRO A 110 9.26 -9.48 -12.93
CA PRO A 110 10.15 -9.55 -11.79
C PRO A 110 11.24 -10.60 -12.01
N ILE A 111 12.45 -10.31 -11.55
CA ILE A 111 13.55 -11.29 -11.49
C ILE A 111 13.18 -12.43 -10.52
N ASP A 112 13.55 -13.67 -10.87
CA ASP A 112 13.41 -14.81 -9.98
C ASP A 112 14.09 -14.55 -8.61
N LYS A 113 13.41 -14.95 -7.52
CA LYS A 113 13.84 -14.68 -6.13
C LYS A 113 15.23 -15.26 -5.84
N MET A 114 15.49 -16.49 -6.28
CA MET A 114 16.79 -17.14 -6.05
C MET A 114 17.87 -16.49 -6.92
N ARG A 115 17.58 -16.23 -8.20
CA ARG A 115 18.49 -15.53 -9.11
C ARG A 115 18.88 -14.15 -8.56
N ARG A 116 17.92 -13.36 -8.09
CA ARG A 116 18.15 -12.06 -7.44
C ARG A 116 19.11 -12.21 -6.28
N ARG A 117 18.79 -13.10 -5.34
CA ARG A 117 19.59 -13.36 -4.13
C ARG A 117 21.03 -13.73 -4.47
N MET A 118 21.23 -14.63 -5.43
CA MET A 118 22.57 -15.06 -5.85
C MET A 118 23.36 -13.97 -6.59
N GLN A 119 22.69 -13.15 -7.40
CA GLN A 119 23.34 -12.02 -8.08
C GLN A 119 23.77 -10.94 -7.07
N LEU A 120 22.92 -10.59 -6.11
CA LEU A 120 23.27 -9.64 -5.03
C LEU A 120 24.41 -10.19 -4.16
N ALA A 121 24.37 -11.47 -3.77
CA ALA A 121 25.47 -12.11 -3.03
C ALA A 121 26.78 -12.09 -3.80
N SER A 122 26.74 -12.28 -5.12
CA SER A 122 27.92 -12.16 -5.99
C SER A 122 28.51 -10.75 -6.00
N LEU A 123 27.66 -9.71 -6.01
CA LEU A 123 28.11 -8.31 -5.91
C LEU A 123 28.79 -8.04 -4.56
N ILE A 124 28.23 -8.56 -3.46
CA ILE A 124 28.81 -8.43 -2.12
C ILE A 124 30.16 -9.14 -2.04
N ARG A 125 30.28 -10.38 -2.54
CA ARG A 125 31.57 -11.08 -2.57
C ARG A 125 32.63 -10.35 -3.40
N ARG A 126 32.24 -9.75 -4.52
CA ARG A 126 33.16 -8.94 -5.34
C ARG A 126 33.63 -7.69 -4.60
N ARG A 127 32.74 -7.02 -3.85
CA ARG A 127 33.10 -5.92 -2.96
C ARG A 127 34.08 -6.38 -1.88
N ASP A 128 33.76 -7.46 -1.15
CA ASP A 128 34.61 -7.97 -0.08
C ASP A 128 36.02 -8.31 -0.60
N LYS A 129 36.11 -8.95 -1.78
CA LYS A 129 37.40 -9.21 -2.42
C LYS A 129 38.18 -7.93 -2.77
N ALA A 130 37.50 -6.89 -3.26
CA ALA A 130 38.13 -5.62 -3.59
C ALA A 130 38.61 -4.85 -2.34
N GLU A 131 37.96 -5.04 -1.20
CA GLU A 131 38.33 -4.43 0.09
C GLU A 131 39.31 -5.28 0.92
N ASN A 132 39.88 -6.36 0.35
CA ASN A 132 40.71 -7.35 1.06
C ASN A 132 40.02 -7.98 2.28
N GLY A 133 38.70 -8.14 2.20
CA GLY A 133 37.88 -8.84 3.19
C GLY A 133 37.97 -10.36 3.11
N VAL A 134 37.21 -11.04 3.98
CA VAL A 134 37.13 -12.51 4.04
C VAL A 134 36.10 -13.01 3.03
N ASP A 135 36.46 -14.00 2.21
CA ASP A 135 35.48 -14.70 1.35
C ASP A 135 34.62 -15.62 2.21
N ASP A 136 33.46 -15.12 2.62
CA ASP A 136 32.45 -15.85 3.39
C ASP A 136 31.13 -15.89 2.61
N PRO A 137 30.84 -17.01 1.92
CA PRO A 137 29.61 -17.16 1.16
C PRO A 137 28.33 -17.06 2.00
N ALA A 138 28.35 -17.51 3.26
CA ALA A 138 27.17 -17.47 4.12
C ALA A 138 26.86 -16.03 4.52
N ARG A 139 27.89 -15.26 4.88
CA ARG A 139 27.77 -13.82 5.15
C ARG A 139 27.30 -13.05 3.92
N ALA A 140 27.84 -13.35 2.73
CA ALA A 140 27.43 -12.68 1.51
C ALA A 140 25.95 -12.90 1.18
N ILE A 141 25.43 -14.10 1.43
CA ILE A 141 24.01 -14.41 1.26
C ILE A 141 23.16 -13.63 2.28
N ALA A 142 23.56 -13.59 3.55
CA ALA A 142 22.83 -12.83 4.56
C ALA A 142 22.80 -11.32 4.24
N LEU A 143 23.93 -10.75 3.80
CA LEU A 143 24.00 -9.36 3.36
C LEU A 143 23.19 -9.10 2.08
N ALA A 144 23.07 -10.10 1.20
CA ALA A 144 22.23 -10.00 0.00
C ALA A 144 20.76 -9.88 0.36
N ASP A 145 20.32 -10.60 1.39
CA ASP A 145 18.94 -10.51 1.90
C ASP A 145 18.66 -9.10 2.47
N GLU A 146 19.59 -8.53 3.24
CA GLU A 146 19.45 -7.15 3.76
C GLU A 146 19.52 -6.08 2.65
N LEU A 147 20.42 -6.24 1.68
CA LEU A 147 20.49 -5.35 0.53
C LEU A 147 19.20 -5.42 -0.30
N GLY A 148 18.65 -6.62 -0.49
CA GLY A 148 17.36 -6.81 -1.15
C GLY A 148 16.24 -6.05 -0.44
N LYS A 149 16.14 -6.16 0.90
CA LYS A 149 15.16 -5.40 1.70
C LYS A 149 15.33 -3.89 1.58
N LEU A 150 16.57 -3.40 1.53
CA LEU A 150 16.86 -1.97 1.34
C LEU A 150 16.39 -1.49 -0.03
N LEU A 151 16.69 -2.22 -1.10
CA LEU A 151 16.23 -1.92 -2.46
C LEU A 151 14.70 -1.96 -2.55
N ASP A 152 14.09 -2.98 -1.93
CA ASP A 152 12.62 -3.12 -1.90
C ASP A 152 11.97 -1.94 -1.16
N SER A 153 12.59 -1.48 -0.07
CA SER A 153 12.14 -0.30 0.68
C SER A 153 12.29 0.98 -0.15
N ALA A 154 13.40 1.13 -0.89
CA ALA A 154 13.61 2.26 -1.78
C ALA A 154 12.54 2.36 -2.88
N ALA A 155 12.09 1.22 -3.41
CA ALA A 155 11.02 1.15 -4.41
C ALA A 155 9.63 1.60 -3.87
N THR A 156 9.44 1.64 -2.55
CA THR A 156 8.16 2.06 -1.96
C THR A 156 7.99 3.57 -1.84
N VAL A 157 9.06 4.35 -1.95
CA VAL A 157 9.05 5.81 -1.84
C VAL A 157 9.18 6.47 -3.22
N GLU A 158 8.79 7.74 -3.33
CA GLU A 158 8.75 8.43 -4.62
C GLU A 158 10.15 8.67 -5.21
N LYS A 159 11.14 8.95 -4.36
CA LYS A 159 12.54 9.10 -4.75
C LYS A 159 13.46 8.93 -3.54
N VAL A 160 14.45 8.04 -3.67
CA VAL A 160 15.57 7.98 -2.72
C VAL A 160 16.71 8.85 -3.25
N ASP A 161 17.20 9.77 -2.42
CA ASP A 161 18.40 10.55 -2.72
C ASP A 161 19.63 9.85 -2.14
N TRP A 162 20.15 8.87 -2.88
CA TRP A 162 21.30 8.06 -2.50
C TRP A 162 22.56 8.89 -2.23
N LYS A 163 22.67 10.10 -2.80
CA LYS A 163 23.79 11.03 -2.57
C LYS A 163 23.83 11.58 -1.14
N LYS A 164 22.74 11.45 -0.37
CA LYS A 164 22.70 11.81 1.05
C LYS A 164 23.28 10.74 1.96
N LEU A 165 23.42 9.48 1.50
CA LEU A 165 23.92 8.37 2.33
C LEU A 165 25.24 8.69 3.05
N PRO A 166 26.27 9.27 2.40
CA PRO A 166 27.54 9.54 3.07
C PRO A 166 27.42 10.51 4.25
N LYS A 167 26.34 11.30 4.31
CA LYS A 167 26.09 12.33 5.32
C LYS A 167 25.19 11.85 6.48
N LEU A 168 24.72 10.60 6.47
CA LEU A 168 23.81 10.10 7.50
C LEU A 168 24.49 9.71 8.81
N VAL A 169 25.81 9.46 8.80
CA VAL A 169 26.58 9.13 10.00
C VAL A 169 27.63 10.21 10.21
N GLU A 170 27.44 11.01 11.26
CA GLU A 170 28.33 12.12 11.63
C GLU A 170 29.40 11.72 12.67
N GLU A 171 29.24 10.54 13.28
CA GLU A 171 30.17 10.00 14.27
C GLU A 171 31.50 9.56 13.62
N ILE A 172 32.60 10.21 14.03
CA ILE A 172 33.92 10.13 13.40
C ILE A 172 34.48 8.69 13.38
N ASP A 173 34.27 7.90 14.42
CA ASP A 173 34.81 6.53 14.52
C ASP A 173 34.09 5.52 13.62
N LEU A 174 32.82 5.77 13.29
CA LEU A 174 32.02 4.96 12.35
C LEU A 174 32.20 5.42 10.89
N ALA A 175 32.72 6.63 10.68
CA ALA A 175 32.71 7.31 9.39
C ALA A 175 33.45 6.57 8.27
N ARG A 176 34.55 5.84 8.56
CA ARG A 176 35.32 5.14 7.50
C ARG A 176 34.61 3.89 6.98
N HIS A 177 34.09 3.04 7.86
CA HIS A 177 33.33 1.84 7.45
C HIS A 177 31.97 2.23 6.85
N TRP A 178 31.39 3.33 7.34
CA TRP A 178 30.21 3.92 6.75
C TRP A 178 30.47 4.46 5.34
N ALA A 179 31.55 5.21 5.12
CA ALA A 179 31.89 5.79 3.81
C ALA A 179 32.04 4.71 2.73
N ASN A 180 32.71 3.59 3.04
CA ASN A 180 32.83 2.47 2.10
C ASN A 180 31.47 1.86 1.77
N SER A 181 30.61 1.70 2.78
CA SER A 181 29.27 1.14 2.60
C SER A 181 28.37 2.10 1.82
N ALA A 182 28.44 3.40 2.07
CA ALA A 182 27.72 4.42 1.33
C ALA A 182 28.16 4.48 -0.15
N ALA A 183 29.47 4.39 -0.42
CA ALA A 183 30.00 4.32 -1.78
C ALA A 183 29.50 3.05 -2.52
N PHE A 184 29.49 1.90 -1.84
CA PHE A 184 28.94 0.67 -2.40
C PHE A 184 27.44 0.80 -2.70
N LEU A 185 26.65 1.35 -1.77
CA LEU A 185 25.22 1.55 -1.97
C LEU A 185 24.91 2.52 -3.13
N ASP A 186 25.70 3.57 -3.31
CA ASP A 186 25.58 4.50 -4.44
C ASP A 186 25.85 3.81 -5.79
N ILE A 187 26.86 2.94 -5.84
CA ILE A 187 27.13 2.09 -7.00
C ILE A 187 25.94 1.18 -7.28
N ILE A 188 25.44 0.48 -6.26
CA ILE A 188 24.30 -0.44 -6.40
C ILE A 188 23.06 0.33 -6.88
N ALA A 189 22.75 1.48 -6.30
CA ALA A 189 21.60 2.31 -6.68
C ALA A 189 21.60 2.73 -8.15
N THR A 190 22.78 2.84 -8.77
CA THR A 190 22.94 3.20 -10.19
C THR A 190 23.04 1.97 -11.09
N PHE A 191 23.89 1.01 -10.74
CA PHE A 191 24.24 -0.12 -11.59
C PHE A 191 23.19 -1.23 -11.57
N TRP A 192 22.61 -1.52 -10.41
CA TRP A 192 21.69 -2.65 -10.27
C TRP A 192 20.42 -2.51 -11.12
N PRO A 193 19.72 -1.36 -11.14
CA PRO A 193 18.57 -1.18 -12.02
C PRO A 193 18.93 -1.30 -13.52
N ALA A 194 20.11 -0.79 -13.93
CA ALA A 194 20.58 -0.91 -15.30
C ALA A 194 20.86 -2.38 -15.70
N HIS A 195 21.53 -3.12 -14.83
CA HIS A 195 21.83 -4.54 -14.99
C HIS A 195 20.55 -5.40 -15.12
N LEU A 196 19.52 -5.11 -14.32
CA LEU A 196 18.22 -5.79 -14.44
C LEU A 196 17.52 -5.45 -15.76
N LYS A 197 17.54 -4.17 -16.16
CA LYS A 197 16.96 -3.72 -17.42
C LYS A 197 17.61 -4.38 -18.65
N GLU A 198 18.93 -4.55 -18.65
CA GLU A 198 19.64 -5.29 -19.72
C GLU A 198 19.21 -6.76 -19.83
N GLN A 199 18.78 -7.36 -18.72
CA GLN A 199 18.24 -8.72 -18.67
C GLN A 199 16.73 -8.77 -18.96
N GLY A 200 16.08 -7.63 -19.21
CA GLY A 200 14.64 -7.55 -19.44
C GLY A 200 13.80 -7.89 -18.20
N VAL A 201 14.33 -7.67 -16.99
CA VAL A 201 13.63 -7.93 -15.72
C VAL A 201 13.70 -6.72 -14.79
N SER A 202 12.93 -6.72 -13.71
CA SER A 202 12.95 -5.72 -12.63
C SER A 202 12.98 -6.36 -11.24
N ASP A 203 13.28 -5.59 -10.20
CA ASP A 203 13.12 -6.07 -8.82
C ASP A 203 11.63 -6.28 -8.51
N PRO A 204 11.24 -7.24 -7.66
CA PRO A 204 9.83 -7.49 -7.35
C PRO A 204 9.07 -6.27 -6.81
N ALA A 205 9.69 -5.47 -5.94
CA ALA A 205 9.06 -4.27 -5.41
C ALA A 205 8.86 -3.18 -6.49
N GLU A 206 9.85 -3.03 -7.38
CA GLU A 206 9.79 -2.13 -8.55
C GLU A 206 8.73 -2.59 -9.56
N HIS A 207 8.65 -3.89 -9.83
CA HIS A 207 7.61 -4.49 -10.67
C HIS A 207 6.22 -4.12 -10.16
N GLY A 208 5.94 -4.38 -8.88
CA GLY A 208 4.67 -4.03 -8.26
C GLY A 208 4.38 -2.52 -8.28
N ALA A 209 5.41 -1.69 -8.07
CA ALA A 209 5.30 -0.23 -8.14
C ALA A 209 4.93 0.23 -9.56
N ALA A 210 5.62 -0.30 -10.58
CA ALA A 210 5.37 -0.02 -11.98
C ALA A 210 3.96 -0.46 -12.42
N LEU A 211 3.47 -1.62 -11.97
CA LEU A 211 2.10 -2.08 -12.23
C LEU A 211 1.06 -1.12 -11.63
N ARG A 212 1.22 -0.71 -10.37
CA ARG A 212 0.30 0.24 -9.73
C ARG A 212 0.31 1.61 -10.43
N HIS A 213 1.48 2.09 -10.83
CA HIS A 213 1.62 3.33 -11.58
C HIS A 213 0.93 3.24 -12.96
N ALA A 214 1.18 2.17 -13.71
CA ALA A 214 0.54 1.92 -15.00
C ALA A 214 -0.99 1.82 -14.88
N LEU A 215 -1.49 1.14 -13.83
CA LEU A 215 -2.91 1.04 -13.55
C LEU A 215 -3.52 2.41 -13.22
N ALA A 216 -2.85 3.20 -12.38
CA ALA A 216 -3.27 4.55 -12.04
C ALA A 216 -3.33 5.44 -13.30
N ALA A 217 -2.33 5.35 -14.18
CA ALA A 217 -2.31 6.07 -15.45
C ALA A 217 -3.46 5.64 -16.36
N ARG A 218 -3.68 4.33 -16.54
CA ARG A 218 -4.76 3.78 -17.36
C ARG A 218 -6.13 4.23 -16.85
N TRP A 219 -6.41 4.10 -15.55
CA TRP A 219 -7.71 4.46 -14.98
C TRP A 219 -7.99 5.98 -14.97
N LYS A 220 -6.95 6.84 -15.06
CA LYS A 220 -7.14 8.28 -15.30
C LYS A 220 -7.69 8.55 -16.70
N VAL A 221 -7.22 7.81 -17.72
CA VAL A 221 -7.60 7.99 -19.13
C VAL A 221 -8.89 7.25 -19.46
N GLU A 222 -9.00 6.00 -19.00
CA GLU A 222 -10.15 5.12 -19.21
C GLU A 222 -10.68 4.60 -17.86
N PRO A 223 -11.57 5.38 -17.21
CA PRO A 223 -12.18 4.98 -15.95
C PRO A 223 -12.96 3.66 -16.08
N PRO A 224 -12.74 2.68 -15.18
CA PRO A 224 -13.52 1.44 -15.19
C PRO A 224 -15.01 1.72 -14.90
N LYS A 225 -15.89 0.97 -15.56
CA LYS A 225 -17.36 1.08 -15.39
C LYS A 225 -17.88 0.36 -14.14
N ARG A 226 -17.06 -0.50 -13.56
CA ARG A 226 -17.34 -1.29 -12.36
C ARG A 226 -16.96 -0.54 -11.08
N PRO A 227 -17.56 -0.84 -9.91
CA PRO A 227 -17.15 -0.23 -8.65
C PRO A 227 -15.72 -0.61 -8.26
N ILE A 228 -14.92 0.37 -7.83
CA ILE A 228 -13.53 0.16 -7.38
C ILE A 228 -13.38 0.65 -5.94
N ILE A 229 -12.95 -0.24 -5.05
CA ILE A 229 -12.77 0.05 -3.63
C ILE A 229 -11.29 -0.19 -3.29
N ILE A 230 -10.60 0.81 -2.73
CA ILE A 230 -9.36 0.57 -1.97
C ILE A 230 -9.71 0.66 -0.49
N ALA A 231 -9.44 -0.35 0.29
CA ALA A 231 -9.78 -0.34 1.71
C ALA A 231 -8.62 -0.80 2.60
N GLY A 232 -8.49 -0.17 3.77
CA GLY A 232 -7.56 -0.58 4.82
C GLY A 232 -6.10 -0.21 4.55
N SER A 233 -5.79 0.46 3.44
CA SER A 233 -4.46 0.98 3.17
C SER A 233 -4.31 2.37 3.79
N THR A 234 -3.17 2.61 4.45
CA THR A 234 -2.78 3.94 4.93
C THR A 234 -2.05 4.75 3.86
N GLY A 235 -1.76 4.14 2.70
CA GLY A 235 -0.99 4.77 1.63
C GLY A 235 0.46 5.05 2.03
N SER A 236 1.14 4.15 2.74
CA SER A 236 2.57 4.33 3.06
C SER A 236 3.46 4.29 1.79
N GLN A 237 3.10 3.47 0.81
CA GLN A 237 3.80 3.38 -0.47
C GLN A 237 3.33 4.47 -1.45
N ALA A 238 4.26 5.13 -2.14
CA ALA A 238 3.97 6.24 -3.04
C ALA A 238 3.02 5.85 -4.18
N THR A 239 3.29 4.74 -4.87
CA THR A 239 2.43 4.26 -5.96
C THR A 239 1.03 3.86 -5.49
N THR A 240 0.91 3.41 -4.24
CA THR A 240 -0.41 3.10 -3.64
C THR A 240 -1.17 4.38 -3.34
N ARG A 241 -0.53 5.44 -2.84
CA ARG A 241 -1.17 6.76 -2.70
C ARG A 241 -1.61 7.32 -4.04
N GLU A 242 -0.80 7.17 -5.07
CA GLU A 242 -1.18 7.59 -6.41
C GLU A 242 -2.45 6.86 -6.88
N LEU A 243 -2.49 5.53 -6.72
CA LEU A 243 -3.67 4.75 -7.07
C LEU A 243 -4.90 5.16 -6.23
N MET A 244 -4.73 5.40 -4.92
CA MET A 244 -5.78 5.94 -4.04
C MET A 244 -6.30 7.30 -4.53
N LYS A 245 -5.41 8.19 -5.01
CA LYS A 245 -5.77 9.48 -5.58
C LYS A 245 -6.62 9.35 -6.84
N VAL A 246 -6.32 8.36 -7.69
CA VAL A 246 -7.12 8.04 -8.88
C VAL A 246 -8.45 7.43 -8.49
N VAL A 247 -8.44 6.36 -7.69
CA VAL A 247 -9.65 5.62 -7.30
C VAL A 247 -10.66 6.53 -6.60
N SER A 248 -10.23 7.38 -5.67
CA SER A 248 -11.13 8.35 -5.01
C SER A 248 -11.84 9.31 -6.00
N ARG A 249 -11.33 9.47 -7.23
CA ARG A 249 -11.91 10.34 -8.26
C ARG A 249 -12.65 9.60 -9.37
N LEU A 250 -12.65 8.26 -9.38
CA LEU A 250 -13.38 7.49 -10.36
C LEU A 250 -14.90 7.62 -10.17
N PRO A 251 -15.71 7.52 -11.25
CA PRO A 251 -17.17 7.62 -11.16
C PRO A 251 -17.79 6.67 -10.13
N LYS A 252 -17.28 5.44 -10.00
CA LYS A 252 -17.70 4.45 -9.00
C LYS A 252 -16.55 4.03 -8.07
N GLY A 253 -15.66 4.97 -7.75
CA GLY A 253 -14.53 4.70 -6.86
C GLY A 253 -14.72 5.19 -5.43
N VAL A 254 -14.10 4.52 -4.46
CA VAL A 254 -13.99 4.97 -3.07
C VAL A 254 -12.72 4.44 -2.42
N VAL A 255 -12.12 5.24 -1.55
CA VAL A 255 -11.04 4.81 -0.65
C VAL A 255 -11.54 4.80 0.79
N VAL A 256 -11.41 3.66 1.47
CA VAL A 256 -11.82 3.46 2.87
C VAL A 256 -10.57 3.37 3.76
N LEU A 257 -10.29 4.44 4.49
CA LEU A 257 -9.13 4.58 5.36
C LEU A 257 -9.33 3.85 6.70
N PRO A 258 -8.31 3.15 7.21
CA PRO A 258 -8.34 2.60 8.56
C PRO A 258 -7.95 3.68 9.58
N ASN A 259 -8.65 3.74 10.71
CA ASN A 259 -8.19 4.40 11.94
C ASN A 259 -7.60 5.83 11.75
N ILE A 260 -8.22 6.66 10.92
CA ILE A 260 -7.85 8.07 10.82
C ILE A 260 -8.36 8.82 12.05
N ASP A 261 -7.47 9.58 12.69
CA ASP A 261 -7.88 10.41 13.81
C ASP A 261 -8.40 11.77 13.34
N VAL A 262 -9.73 11.84 13.18
CA VAL A 262 -10.41 13.06 12.72
C VAL A 262 -10.58 14.12 13.82
N ASP A 263 -10.36 13.77 15.09
CA ASP A 263 -10.56 14.70 16.21
C ASP A 263 -9.24 15.22 16.81
N LEU A 264 -8.08 14.83 16.26
CA LEU A 264 -6.80 15.37 16.73
C LEU A 264 -6.78 16.88 16.44
N ASP A 265 -6.31 17.70 17.37
CA ASP A 265 -6.24 19.15 17.15
C ASP A 265 -5.23 19.51 16.04
N ASN A 266 -5.34 20.73 15.50
CA ASN A 266 -4.54 21.15 14.36
C ASN A 266 -3.04 21.29 14.69
N ASP A 267 -2.69 21.66 15.92
CA ASP A 267 -1.30 21.88 16.31
C ASP A 267 -0.59 20.54 16.48
N SER A 268 -1.20 19.60 17.20
CA SER A 268 -0.72 18.23 17.31
C SER A 268 -0.64 17.54 15.94
N TRP A 269 -1.65 17.72 15.08
CA TRP A 269 -1.65 17.16 13.72
C TRP A 269 -0.47 17.66 12.88
N ARG A 270 -0.09 18.95 13.02
CA ARG A 270 1.09 19.52 12.34
C ARG A 270 2.39 18.88 12.83
N LEU A 271 2.48 18.54 14.11
CA LEU A 271 3.66 17.94 14.74
C LEU A 271 3.86 16.45 14.43
N ILE A 272 2.85 15.74 13.90
CA ILE A 272 2.99 14.33 13.47
C ILE A 272 4.20 14.18 12.53
N GLY A 273 5.23 13.49 13.01
CA GLY A 273 6.45 13.09 12.30
C GLY A 273 6.43 11.62 11.89
N ASP A 274 7.51 11.14 11.27
CA ASP A 274 7.62 9.83 10.60
C ASP A 274 7.42 8.60 11.50
N GLN A 275 7.70 8.72 12.79
CA GLN A 275 7.49 7.65 13.78
C GLN A 275 6.03 7.51 14.24
N HIS A 276 5.19 8.52 13.99
CA HIS A 276 3.84 8.52 14.50
C HIS A 276 2.91 7.65 13.62
N PRO A 277 2.01 6.83 14.21
CA PRO A 277 1.08 5.99 13.46
C PRO A 277 0.16 6.70 12.44
N GLN A 278 -0.11 7.99 12.63
CA GLN A 278 -0.94 8.80 11.73
C GLN A 278 -0.13 9.42 10.58
N TYR A 279 1.20 9.29 10.57
CA TYR A 279 2.07 9.92 9.56
C TYR A 279 1.70 9.52 8.13
N ALA A 280 1.56 8.23 7.86
CA ALA A 280 1.20 7.74 6.52
C ALA A 280 -0.17 8.28 6.08
N LEU A 281 -1.16 8.31 6.98
CA LEU A 281 -2.48 8.85 6.69
C LEU A 281 -2.43 10.37 6.44
N LYS A 282 -1.67 11.12 7.25
CA LYS A 282 -1.44 12.56 7.04
C LYS A 282 -0.87 12.86 5.66
N HIS A 283 0.17 12.12 5.26
CA HIS A 283 0.75 12.25 3.91
C HIS A 283 -0.22 11.83 2.80
N THR A 284 -1.01 10.79 3.03
CA THR A 284 -2.04 10.34 2.09
C THR A 284 -3.12 11.40 1.90
N LEU A 285 -3.68 11.96 2.98
CA LEU A 285 -4.68 13.02 2.92
C LEU A 285 -4.16 14.26 2.18
N ALA A 286 -2.93 14.69 2.49
CA ALA A 286 -2.27 15.79 1.78
C ALA A 286 -2.13 15.49 0.28
N ALA A 287 -1.71 14.28 -0.10
CA ALA A 287 -1.59 13.88 -1.51
C ALA A 287 -2.94 13.82 -2.24
N LEU A 288 -4.01 13.49 -1.51
CA LEU A 288 -5.38 13.42 -2.01
C LEU A 288 -6.09 14.78 -2.01
N GLY A 289 -5.57 15.77 -1.28
CA GLY A 289 -6.14 17.11 -1.14
C GLY A 289 -7.42 17.13 -0.31
N VAL A 290 -7.45 16.36 0.79
CA VAL A 290 -8.62 16.26 1.68
C VAL A 290 -8.19 16.55 3.11
N GLU A 291 -8.93 17.40 3.82
CA GLU A 291 -8.72 17.63 5.24
C GLU A 291 -9.28 16.47 6.07
N ARG A 292 -8.63 16.13 7.19
CA ARG A 292 -9.02 14.97 8.01
C ARG A 292 -10.48 15.02 8.50
N HIS A 293 -10.98 16.22 8.83
CA HIS A 293 -12.35 16.42 9.31
C HIS A 293 -13.41 16.22 8.21
N ASP A 294 -13.00 16.29 6.94
CA ASP A 294 -13.89 16.10 5.79
C ASP A 294 -14.06 14.63 5.40
N VAL A 295 -13.36 13.70 6.09
CA VAL A 295 -13.45 12.27 5.83
C VAL A 295 -14.63 11.68 6.61
N PRO A 296 -15.74 11.30 5.96
CA PRO A 296 -16.90 10.78 6.68
C PRO A 296 -16.65 9.37 7.21
N MET A 297 -17.03 9.14 8.46
CA MET A 297 -17.01 7.81 9.08
C MET A 297 -18.14 6.95 8.50
N LEU A 298 -17.88 5.67 8.22
CA LEU A 298 -18.92 4.70 7.83
C LEU A 298 -19.81 4.27 8.99
N LYS A 299 -19.43 4.58 10.22
CA LYS A 299 -20.23 4.31 11.40
C LYS A 299 -19.93 5.35 12.47
N PHE A 300 -20.96 5.84 13.15
CA PHE A 300 -20.75 6.68 14.32
C PHE A 300 -20.16 5.83 15.45
N GLU A 301 -19.11 6.35 16.09
CA GLU A 301 -18.60 5.74 17.31
C GLU A 301 -19.59 5.97 18.45
N ASP A 302 -19.82 4.93 19.26
CA ASP A 302 -20.45 5.10 20.55
C ASP A 302 -19.45 5.73 21.55
N GLU A 303 -19.93 6.06 22.74
CA GLU A 303 -19.12 6.70 23.78
C GLU A 303 -17.86 5.89 24.13
N LYS A 304 -17.98 4.55 24.14
CA LYS A 304 -16.87 3.62 24.43
C LYS A 304 -15.84 3.61 23.30
N GLY A 305 -16.30 3.57 22.05
CA GLY A 305 -15.45 3.62 20.87
C GLY A 305 -14.64 4.91 20.82
N ARG A 306 -15.31 6.05 21.05
CA ARG A 306 -14.65 7.35 21.14
C ARG A 306 -13.62 7.40 22.26
N ALA A 307 -13.97 6.92 23.46
CA ALA A 307 -13.04 6.86 24.59
C ALA A 307 -11.80 6.01 24.27
N ARG A 308 -11.98 4.87 23.57
CA ARG A 308 -10.86 4.04 23.12
C ARG A 308 -9.96 4.76 22.12
N ARG A 309 -10.53 5.49 21.15
CA ARG A 309 -9.74 6.25 20.18
C ARG A 309 -8.94 7.36 20.86
N VAL A 310 -9.55 8.10 21.80
CA VAL A 310 -8.85 9.12 22.60
C VAL A 310 -7.71 8.49 23.40
N LEU A 311 -7.94 7.35 24.06
CA LEU A 311 -6.86 6.65 24.77
C LEU A 311 -5.71 6.23 23.84
N MET A 312 -6.02 5.73 22.65
CA MET A 312 -5.00 5.36 21.66
C MET A 312 -4.23 6.57 21.15
N ARG A 313 -4.87 7.74 21.01
CA ARG A 313 -4.21 8.99 20.65
C ARG A 313 -3.16 9.39 21.68
N GLU A 314 -3.52 9.38 22.96
CA GLU A 314 -2.61 9.83 24.04
C GLU A 314 -1.43 8.88 24.27
N ALA A 315 -1.54 7.64 23.79
CA ALA A 315 -0.53 6.60 24.00
C ALA A 315 0.48 6.44 22.85
N LEU A 316 0.26 7.09 21.70
CA LEU A 316 1.02 6.93 20.45
C LEU A 316 1.69 8.24 20.03
#